data_AF-I3C5X1-F1
#
_entry.id   AF-I3C5X1-F1
#
_cell.length_a   1.000
_cell.length_b   1.000
_cell.length_c   1.000
_cell.angle_alpha   90.00
_cell.angle_beta   90.00
_cell.angle_gamma   90.00
#
_symmetry.space_group_name_H-M   'P 1'
#
loop_
_entity.id
_entity.type
_entity.pdbx_description
1 polymer ?
#
loop_
_entity_poly.entity_id
_entity_poly.type
_entity_poly.pdbx_seq_one_letter_code
_entity_poly.pdbx_strand_id
1 'polypeptide(L)' 'MKNFHPFFTIGTLGMIVIACLHMFLAVGLSLTSMHTTFFVLYPIFLTFLILGVVLTVKDKKTLV' A
#
# COMPACT_ATOMS: atom_id res chain seq x y z
N MET A 1 -12.07 15.14 10.78
CA MET A 1 -11.24 14.47 9.73
C MET A 1 -12.03 13.27 9.22
N LYS A 2 -12.15 13.08 7.90
CA LYS A 2 -12.90 11.95 7.32
C LYS A 2 -12.18 10.65 7.74
N ASN A 3 -12.78 9.83 8.59
CA ASN A 3 -12.19 8.54 8.94
C ASN A 3 -12.18 7.67 7.69
N PHE A 4 -10.98 7.39 7.16
CA PHE A 4 -10.78 6.37 6.14
C PHE A 4 -10.71 5.01 6.82
N HIS A 5 -11.19 3.98 6.13
CA HIS A 5 -11.15 2.62 6.62
C HIS A 5 -9.69 2.22 6.91
N PRO A 6 -9.39 1.49 8.01
CA PRO A 6 -8.02 1.14 8.41
C PRO A 6 -7.17 0.51 7.30
N PHE A 7 -7.77 -0.26 6.38
CA PHE A 7 -7.06 -0.80 5.22
C PHE A 7 -6.45 0.26 4.30
N PHE A 8 -7.09 1.44 4.17
CA PHE A 8 -6.51 2.54 3.40
C PHE A 8 -5.22 3.04 4.05
N THR A 9 -5.23 3.19 5.37
CA THR A 9 -4.06 3.59 6.16
C THR A 9 -2.95 2.54 6.06
N ILE A 10 -3.28 1.26 6.22
CA ILE A 10 -2.32 0.14 6.10
C ILE A 10 -1.70 0.09 4.70
N GLY A 11 -2.53 0.20 3.65
CA GLY A 11 -2.06 0.24 2.26
C GLY A 11 -1.11 1.41 2.03
N THR A 12 -1.46 2.60 2.51
CA THR A 12 -0.65 3.82 2.32
C THR A 12 0.68 3.73 3.05
N LEU A 13 0.67 3.40 4.34
CA LEU A 13 1.88 3.24 5.14
C LEU A 13 2.76 2.13 4.59
N GLY A 14 2.15 1.00 4.21
CA GLY A 14 2.84 -0.12 3.58
C GLY A 14 3.58 0.33 2.33
N MET A 15 2.88 0.97 1.38
CA MET A 15 3.47 1.49 0.13
C MET A 15 4.66 2.43 0.39
N ILE A 16 4.53 3.37 1.33
CA ILE A 16 5.60 4.31 1.67
C ILE A 16 6.83 3.55 2.19
N VAL A 17 6.63 2.66 3.17
CA VAL A 17 7.72 1.92 3.80
C VAL A 17 8.40 0.99 2.78
N ILE A 18 7.63 0.25 1.98
CA ILE A 18 8.21 -0.66 0.98
C ILE A 18 8.91 0.09 -0.16
N ALA A 19 8.46 1.29 -0.52
CA ALA A 19 9.13 2.09 -1.55
C ALA A 19 10.51 2.56 -1.08
N CYS A 20 10.60 3.08 0.15
CA CYS A 20 11.88 3.46 0.76
C CYS A 20 12.81 2.25 0.87
N LEU A 21 12.28 1.11 1.32
CA LEU A 21 13.04 -0.13 1.45
C LEU A 21 13.52 -0.65 0.09
N HIS A 22 12.65 -0.68 -0.93
CA HIS A 22 13.00 -1.11 -2.28
C HIS A 22 14.13 -0.26 -2.86
N MET A 23 14.04 1.07 -2.73
CA MET A 23 15.06 1.98 -3.23
C MET A 23 16.40 1.75 -2.52
N PHE A 24 16.38 1.59 -1.20
CA PHE A 24 17.59 1.34 -0.42
C PHE A 24 18.28 0.02 -0.83
N LEU A 25 17.51 -1.07 -0.99
CA LEU A 25 18.08 -2.38 -1.34
C LEU A 25 18.46 -2.47 -2.83
N ALA A 26 17.60 -2.03 -3.75
CA ALA A 26 17.85 -2.16 -5.18
C ALA A 26 18.90 -1.16 -5.69
N VAL A 27 18.85 0.10 -5.23
CA VAL A 27 19.78 1.15 -5.67
C VAL A 27 20.95 1.24 -4.71
N GLY A 28 20.69 1.40 -3.41
CA GLY A 28 21.74 1.60 -2.40
C GLY A 28 22.69 0.41 -2.27
N LEU A 29 22.18 -0.81 -2.38
CA LEU A 29 22.96 -2.05 -2.29
C LEU A 29 23.11 -2.78 -3.65
N SER A 30 22.59 -2.22 -4.74
CA SER A 30 22.66 -2.78 -6.09
C SER A 30 22.13 -4.23 -6.20
N LEU A 31 21.15 -4.62 -5.37
CA LEU A 31 20.57 -5.96 -5.36
C LEU A 31 19.45 -6.09 -6.40
N THR A 32 19.77 -6.59 -7.59
CA THR A 32 18.81 -6.77 -8.70
C THR A 32 17.69 -7.77 -8.40
N SER A 33 17.94 -8.76 -7.54
CA SER A 33 16.92 -9.74 -7.11
C SER A 33 15.78 -9.11 -6.33
N MET A 34 15.95 -7.89 -5.80
CA MET A 34 14.91 -7.20 -5.05
C MET A 34 13.76 -6.77 -5.95
N HIS A 35 14.02 -6.45 -7.22
CA HIS A 35 12.95 -6.05 -8.13
C HIS A 35 11.85 -7.11 -8.25
N THR A 36 12.19 -8.40 -8.28
CA THR A 36 11.20 -9.48 -8.37
C THR A 36 10.42 -9.67 -7.06
N THR A 37 11.07 -9.54 -5.91
CA THR A 37 10.39 -9.62 -4.61
C THR A 37 9.43 -8.45 -4.41
N PHE A 38 9.87 -7.23 -4.72
CA PHE A 38 9.03 -6.04 -4.56
C PHE A 38 7.91 -5.99 -5.60
N PHE A 39 8.06 -6.60 -6.78
CA PHE A 39 6.98 -6.77 -7.75
C PHE A 39 5.78 -7.52 -7.19
N VAL A 40 5.98 -8.44 -6.23
CA VAL A 40 4.90 -9.14 -5.53
C VAL A 40 4.34 -8.32 -4.38
N LEU A 41 5.19 -7.57 -3.66
CA LEU A 41 4.75 -6.77 -2.51
C LEU A 41 3.89 -5.56 -2.89
N TYR A 42 4.21 -4.86 -3.98
CA TYR A 42 3.44 -3.68 -4.41
C TYR A 42 1.95 -3.98 -4.65
N PRO A 43 1.57 -5.03 -5.39
CA PRO A 43 0.16 -5.42 -5.56
C PRO A 43 -0.58 -5.71 -4.25
N ILE A 44 0.10 -6.28 -3.25
CA ILE A 44 -0.51 -6.60 -1.95
C ILE A 44 -0.96 -5.32 -1.25
N PHE A 45 -0.05 -4.34 -1.13
CA PHE A 45 -0.39 -3.06 -0.50
C PHE A 45 -1.34 -2.20 -1.34
N LEU A 46 -1.24 -2.29 -2.66
CA LEU A 46 -2.23 -1.70 -3.57
C LEU A 46 -3.62 -2.28 -3.33
N THR A 47 -3.74 -3.58 -3.11
CA THR A 47 -5.02 -4.25 -2.83
C THR A 47 -5.61 -3.74 -1.52
N PHE A 48 -4.81 -3.56 -0.46
CA PHE A 48 -5.24 -2.92 0.78
C PHE A 48 -5.72 -1.48 0.57
N LEU A 49 -5.02 -0.71 -0.28
CA LEU A 49 -5.41 0.65 -0.63
C LEU A 49 -6.79 0.69 -1.31
N ILE A 50 -6.98 -0.16 -2.33
CA ILE A 50 -8.25 -0.28 -3.08
C ILE A 50 -9.37 -0.72 -2.14
N LEU A 51 -9.17 -1.77 -1.34
CA LEU A 51 -10.12 -2.23 -0.34
C LEU A 51 -10.47 -1.11 0.66
N GLY A 52 -9.48 -0.36 1.12
CA GLY A 52 -9.65 0.79 1.97
C GLY A 52 -10.59 1.84 1.38
N VAL A 53 -10.40 2.21 0.11
CA VAL A 53 -11.26 3.17 -0.60
C VAL A 53 -12.65 2.61 -0.87
N VAL A 54 -12.77 1.34 -1.22
CA VAL A 54 -14.07 0.70 -1.46
C VAL A 54 -14.90 0.63 -0.17
N LEU A 55 -14.30 0.23 0.95
CA LEU A 55 -15.00 0.10 2.24
C LEU A 55 -15.38 1.47 2.84
N THR A 56 -14.42 2.37 3.07
CA THR A 56 -14.48 3.69 2.42
C THR A 56 -15.84 4.29 2.04
N VAL A 57 -16.08 4.18 0.74
CA VAL A 57 -17.25 4.69 0.04
C VAL A 57 -18.51 3.91 0.41
N LYS A 58 -18.42 2.59 0.59
CA LYS A 58 -19.57 1.75 0.99
C LYS A 58 -20.14 2.17 2.34
N ASP A 59 -19.29 2.34 3.35
CA ASP A 59 -19.68 2.72 4.70
C ASP A 59 -20.39 4.08 4.71
N LYS A 60 -19.86 5.04 3.94
CA LYS A 60 -20.49 6.35 3.74
C LYS A 60 -21.82 6.30 3.00
N LYS A 61 -21.99 5.37 2.07
CA LYS A 61 -23.26 5.18 1.34
C LYS A 61 -24.35 4.58 2.24
N THR A 62 -23.97 3.79 3.25
CA THR A 62 -24.92 3.20 4.21
C THR A 62 -25.40 4.20 5.28
N LEU A 63 -24.65 5.28 5.51
CA LEU A 63 -24.95 6.32 6.50
C LEU A 63 -25.71 7.54 5.95
N VAL A 64 -26.06 7.55 4.66
CA VAL A 64 -26.88 8.57 3.97
C VAL A 64 -28.18 7.93 3.53
#